data_AF-A0A7Z9L409-F1
#
_entry.id   AF-A0A7Z9L409-F1
#
_cell.length_a   1.000
_cell.length_b   1.000
_cell.length_c   1.000
_cell.angle_alpha   90.00
_cell.angle_beta   90.00
_cell.angle_gamma   90.00
#
_symmetry.space_group_name_H-M   'P 1'
#
loop_
_entity.id
_entity.type
_entity.pdbx_description
1 polymer ?
#
loop_
_entity_poly.entity_id
_entity_poly.type
_entity_poly.pdbx_seq_one_letter_code
_entity_poly.pdbx_strand_id
1 'polypeptide(L)'
;MVARLLNLGGLDLGDTARLLDPQADNPMGFWENREIMDLNDRLLAAKGGSWMKPPLWQVGWEAAPGIPVLLEEAAAILDRAYGCREALQWGWKDPRTTLTLPFWKRVVGPLRLVLVIR
;
A
#
# COMPACT_ATOMS: atom_id res chain seq x y z
N MET A 1 -13.34 -0.63 -9.09
CA MET A 1 -13.60 -1.42 -10.32
C MET A 1 -12.40 -2.29 -10.70
N VAL A 2 -11.19 -1.74 -10.91
CA VAL A 2 -10.00 -2.53 -11.29
C VAL A 2 -9.55 -3.52 -10.21
N ALA A 3 -9.46 -3.11 -8.94
CA ALA A 3 -9.11 -4.02 -7.84
C ALA A 3 -10.05 -5.23 -7.76
N ARG A 4 -11.37 -4.99 -7.86
CA ARG A 4 -12.37 -6.06 -7.91
C ARG A 4 -12.19 -6.98 -9.12
N LEU A 5 -11.86 -6.43 -10.30
CA LEU A 5 -11.60 -7.25 -11.49
C LEU A 5 -10.40 -8.18 -11.28
N LEU A 6 -9.30 -7.66 -10.73
CA LEU A 6 -8.12 -8.46 -10.42
C LEU A 6 -8.42 -9.54 -9.35
N ASN A 7 -9.20 -9.19 -8.33
CA ASN A 7 -9.63 -10.13 -7.31
C ASN A 7 -10.50 -11.25 -7.88
N LEU A 8 -11.47 -10.93 -8.74
CA LEU A 8 -12.25 -11.94 -9.46
C LEU A 8 -11.40 -12.80 -10.39
N GLY A 9 -10.27 -12.26 -10.88
CA GLY A 9 -9.24 -12.99 -11.63
C GLY A 9 -8.29 -13.84 -10.78
N GLY A 10 -8.51 -13.93 -9.47
CA GLY A 10 -7.71 -14.76 -8.55
C GLY A 10 -6.57 -14.04 -7.84
N LEU A 11 -6.43 -12.72 -8.00
CA LEU A 11 -5.46 -11.95 -7.20
C LEU A 11 -5.96 -11.82 -5.76
N ASP A 12 -5.14 -12.29 -4.82
CA ASP A 12 -5.45 -12.14 -3.41
C ASP A 12 -5.16 -10.70 -2.95
N LEU A 13 -6.20 -9.96 -2.57
CA LEU A 13 -6.07 -8.59 -2.08
C LEU A 13 -5.94 -8.50 -0.55
N GLY A 14 -5.85 -9.64 0.12
CA GLY A 14 -5.65 -9.75 1.56
C GLY A 14 -6.92 -10.08 2.32
N ASP A 15 -6.82 -10.06 3.65
CA ASP A 15 -7.94 -10.30 4.54
C ASP A 15 -8.94 -9.13 4.49
N THR A 16 -10.21 -9.44 4.23
CA THR A 16 -11.29 -8.46 4.23
C THR A 16 -11.43 -7.76 5.56
N ALA A 17 -11.06 -8.38 6.68
CA ALA A 17 -11.07 -7.76 8.01
C ALA A 17 -9.99 -6.68 8.18
N ARG A 18 -8.98 -6.63 7.30
CA ARG A 18 -7.93 -5.59 7.28
C ARG A 18 -8.19 -4.50 6.26
N LEU A 19 -9.22 -4.65 5.42
CA LEU A 19 -9.62 -3.63 4.48
C LEU A 19 -10.36 -2.49 5.20
N LEU A 20 -10.28 -1.29 4.64
CA LEU A 20 -11.03 -0.15 5.17
C LEU A 20 -12.54 -0.37 5.04
N ASP A 21 -13.24 -0.04 6.11
CA ASP A 21 -14.69 -0.15 6.20
C ASP A 21 -15.40 0.72 5.15
N PRO A 22 -16.61 0.33 4.72
CA PRO A 22 -17.49 1.18 3.94
C PRO A 22 -17.70 2.56 4.59
N GLN A 23 -17.76 3.58 3.74
CA GLN A 23 -18.08 4.95 4.12
C GLN A 23 -19.28 5.44 3.31
N ALA A 24 -19.87 6.58 3.70
CA ALA A 24 -21.07 7.11 3.04
C ALA A 24 -20.87 7.38 1.53
N ASP A 25 -19.65 7.77 1.15
CA ASP A 25 -19.22 8.00 -0.23
C ASP A 25 -18.78 6.73 -0.97
N ASN A 26 -18.52 5.63 -0.24
CA ASN A 26 -18.24 4.32 -0.80
C ASN A 26 -18.90 3.20 0.02
N PRO A 27 -20.22 2.98 -0.18
CA PRO A 27 -21.01 2.01 0.60
C PRO A 27 -20.59 0.56 0.41
N MET A 28 -19.83 0.26 -0.64
CA MET A 28 -19.34 -1.09 -0.95
C MET A 28 -18.01 -1.43 -0.28
N GLY A 29 -17.43 -0.49 0.48
CA GLY A 29 -16.11 -0.68 1.09
C GLY A 29 -14.97 -0.37 0.13
N PHE A 30 -13.78 -0.28 0.71
CA PHE A 30 -12.55 0.04 0.00
C PHE A 30 -11.70 -1.22 -0.16
N TRP A 31 -10.73 -1.17 -1.07
CA TRP A 31 -9.77 -2.25 -1.28
C TRP A 31 -8.40 -1.92 -0.66
N GLU A 32 -8.34 -0.79 0.05
CA GLU A 32 -7.21 -0.34 0.83
C GLU A 32 -7.08 -1.17 2.11
N ASN A 33 -5.91 -1.76 2.30
CA ASN A 33 -5.53 -2.31 3.60
C ASN A 33 -5.20 -1.14 4.56
N ARG A 34 -5.84 -1.14 5.74
CA ARG A 34 -5.73 -0.05 6.73
C ARG A 34 -4.30 0.20 7.18
N GLU A 35 -3.55 -0.85 7.52
CA GLU A 35 -2.17 -0.73 8.03
C GLU A 35 -1.23 -0.20 6.94
N ILE A 36 -1.43 -0.62 5.69
CA ILE A 36 -0.65 -0.11 4.54
C ILE A 36 -0.97 1.37 4.29
N MET A 37 -2.25 1.75 4.36
CA MET A 37 -2.67 3.15 4.23
C MET A 37 -2.06 4.02 5.32
N ASP A 38 -2.15 3.60 6.58
CA ASP A 38 -1.63 4.35 7.72
C ASP A 38 -0.11 4.51 7.63
N LEU A 39 0.61 3.47 7.18
CA LEU A 39 2.04 3.55 6.94
C LEU A 39 2.39 4.53 5.81
N ASN A 40 1.63 4.51 4.71
CA ASN A 40 1.79 5.45 3.60
C ASN A 40 1.58 6.90 4.08
N ASP A 41 0.52 7.15 4.85
CA ASP A 41 0.25 8.48 5.39
C ASP A 41 1.35 8.95 6.34
N ARG A 42 1.91 8.05 7.17
CA ARG A 42 3.08 8.35 8.02
C ARG A 42 4.34 8.67 7.22
N LEU A 43 4.61 7.93 6.13
CA LEU A 43 5.74 8.22 5.24
C LEU A 43 5.63 9.60 4.60
N LEU A 44 4.43 9.96 4.14
CA LEU A 44 4.14 11.28 3.55
C LEU A 44 4.29 12.39 4.61
N ALA A 45 3.72 12.18 5.80
CA ALA A 45 3.77 13.14 6.91
C ALA A 45 5.20 13.36 7.41
N ALA A 46 6.04 12.32 7.44
CA ALA A 46 7.46 12.44 7.80
C ALA A 46 8.26 13.35 6.86
N LYS A 47 7.76 13.64 5.65
CA LYS A 47 8.31 14.64 4.72
C LYS A 47 7.48 15.91 4.62
N GLY A 48 6.57 16.14 5.57
CA GLY A 48 5.73 17.33 5.65
C GLY A 48 4.63 17.39 4.58
N GLY A 49 4.25 16.24 4.01
CA GLY A 49 3.21 16.14 3.00
C GLY A 49 2.06 15.22 3.39
N SER A 50 1.12 15.05 2.48
CA SER A 50 0.00 14.12 2.56
C SER A 50 -0.35 13.61 1.16
N TRP A 51 -1.30 12.69 1.04
CA TRP A 51 -1.80 12.26 -0.27
C TRP A 51 -2.35 13.42 -1.10
N MET A 52 -3.07 14.34 -0.44
CA MET A 52 -3.69 15.50 -1.08
C MET A 52 -2.69 16.62 -1.39
N LYS A 53 -1.60 16.69 -0.62
CA LYS A 53 -0.49 17.63 -0.82
C LYS A 53 0.83 16.87 -0.75
N PRO A 54 1.21 16.15 -1.81
CA PRO A 54 2.41 15.32 -1.80
C PRO A 54 3.66 16.14 -1.46
N PRO A 55 4.58 15.58 -0.68
CA PRO A 55 5.85 16.25 -0.42
C PRO A 55 6.71 16.26 -1.69
N LEU A 56 7.67 17.19 -1.75
CA LEU A 56 8.71 17.13 -2.77
C LEU A 56 9.75 16.09 -2.35
N TRP A 57 9.72 14.94 -3.03
CA TRP A 57 10.69 13.88 -2.78
C TRP A 57 12.07 14.28 -3.31
N GLN A 58 13.06 14.26 -2.44
CA GLN A 58 14.46 14.23 -2.87
C GLN A 58 14.79 12.86 -3.44
N VAL A 59 15.66 12.80 -4.44
CA VAL A 59 16.16 11.53 -4.96
C VAL A 59 16.82 10.73 -3.82
N GLY A 60 16.45 9.45 -3.67
CA GLY A 60 16.98 8.59 -2.62
C GLY A 60 16.39 8.83 -1.22
N TRP A 61 15.24 9.52 -1.10
CA TRP A 61 14.59 9.78 0.18
C TRP A 61 14.29 8.50 0.98
N GLU A 62 14.10 7.38 0.29
CA GLU A 62 13.85 6.07 0.87
C GLU A 62 15.07 5.53 1.62
N ALA A 63 16.25 6.16 1.50
CA ALA A 63 17.45 5.85 2.28
C ALA A 63 17.68 6.81 3.46
N ALA A 64 16.75 7.75 3.73
CA ALA A 64 16.90 8.73 4.80
C ALA A 64 16.91 8.07 6.20
N PRO A 65 17.52 8.73 7.21
CA PRO A 65 17.43 8.31 8.60
C PRO A 65 15.97 8.13 9.04
N GLY A 66 15.66 7.03 9.72
CA GLY A 66 14.31 6.67 10.17
C GLY A 66 13.52 5.75 9.21
N ILE A 67 13.92 5.64 7.94
CA ILE A 67 13.28 4.69 7.01
C ILE A 67 13.50 3.21 7.39
N PRO A 68 14.67 2.77 7.91
CA PRO A 68 14.88 1.35 8.26
C PRO A 68 13.83 0.77 9.21
N VAL A 69 13.42 1.51 10.24
CA VAL A 69 12.37 1.09 11.19
C VAL A 69 11.03 0.91 10.47
N LEU A 70 10.70 1.81 9.54
CA LEU A 70 9.48 1.71 8.74
C LEU A 70 9.52 0.53 7.76
N LEU A 71 10.70 0.15 7.24
CA LEU A 71 10.85 -1.02 6.38
C LEU A 71 10.55 -2.32 7.15
N GLU A 72 11.03 -2.44 8.39
CA GLU A 72 10.72 -3.58 9.27
C GLU A 72 9.22 -3.64 9.58
N GLU A 73 8.62 -2.49 9.89
CA GLU A 73 7.18 -2.38 10.11
C GLU A 73 6.37 -2.80 8.88
N ALA A 74 6.78 -2.34 7.68
CA ALA A 74 6.15 -2.71 6.42
C ALA A 74 6.22 -4.22 6.16
N ALA A 75 7.37 -4.83 6.38
CA ALA A 75 7.54 -6.28 6.23
C ALA A 75 6.60 -7.05 7.18
N ALA A 76 6.49 -6.60 8.43
CA ALA A 76 5.59 -7.22 9.41
C ALA A 76 4.10 -7.03 9.04
N ILE A 77 3.71 -5.87 8.48
CA ILE A 77 2.35 -5.64 7.97
C ILE A 77 2.05 -6.62 6.83
N LEU A 78 2.97 -6.78 5.89
CA LEU A 78 2.79 -7.68 4.75
C LEU A 78 2.75 -9.15 5.17
N ASP A 79 3.58 -9.57 6.13
CA ASP A 79 3.55 -10.93 6.67
C ASP A 79 2.19 -11.24 7.33
N ARG A 80 1.68 -10.32 8.16
CA ARG A 80 0.34 -10.46 8.76
C ARG A 80 -0.79 -10.45 7.72
N ALA A 81 -0.64 -9.69 6.66
CA ALA A 81 -1.68 -9.53 5.64
C ALA A 81 -1.66 -10.65 4.59
N TYR A 82 -0.49 -11.22 4.29
CA TYR A 82 -0.27 -12.09 3.13
C TYR A 82 0.58 -13.34 3.40
N GLY A 83 1.33 -13.43 4.50
CA GLY A 83 2.36 -14.46 4.75
C GLY A 83 1.83 -15.89 4.91
N CYS A 84 0.62 -16.07 5.45
CA CYS A 84 0.02 -17.39 5.67
C CYS A 84 -1.03 -17.77 4.61
N ARG A 85 -1.06 -17.10 3.46
CA ARG A 85 -2.13 -17.27 2.46
C ARG A 85 -1.74 -18.29 1.42
N GLU A 86 -2.70 -19.13 1.02
CA GLU A 86 -2.49 -20.19 0.02
C GLU A 86 -2.30 -19.65 -1.41
N ALA A 87 -2.66 -18.37 -1.64
CA ALA A 87 -2.63 -17.76 -2.95
C ALA A 87 -1.19 -17.56 -3.45
N LEU A 88 -0.91 -18.07 -4.65
CA LEU A 88 0.39 -17.90 -5.32
C LEU A 88 0.67 -16.44 -5.74
N GLN A 89 -0.36 -15.59 -5.82
CA GLN A 89 -0.25 -14.19 -6.20
C GLN A 89 -1.12 -13.32 -5.30
N TRP A 90 -0.48 -12.36 -4.64
CA TRP A 90 -1.13 -11.38 -3.80
C TRP A 90 -0.77 -9.95 -4.24
N GLY A 91 -1.56 -8.99 -3.79
CA GLY A 91 -1.29 -7.58 -3.98
C GLY A 91 -2.15 -6.73 -3.05
N TRP A 92 -1.95 -5.41 -3.12
CA TRP A 92 -2.78 -4.46 -2.42
C TRP A 92 -3.12 -3.30 -3.35
N LYS A 93 -4.23 -2.63 -3.05
CA LYS A 93 -4.59 -1.38 -3.71
C LYS A 93 -4.46 -0.26 -2.70
N ASP A 94 -3.64 0.73 -2.99
CA ASP A 94 -3.69 2.03 -2.32
C ASP A 94 -3.12 3.07 -3.29
N PRO A 95 -3.88 4.11 -3.66
CA PRO A 95 -3.36 5.19 -4.49
C PRO A 95 -2.05 5.77 -3.94
N ARG A 96 -1.89 5.89 -2.62
CA ARG A 96 -0.71 6.43 -1.92
C ARG A 96 0.58 5.70 -2.24
N THR A 97 0.48 4.41 -2.53
CA THR A 97 1.62 3.58 -2.93
C THR A 97 2.33 4.17 -4.16
N THR A 98 1.63 4.89 -5.04
CA THR A 98 2.27 5.58 -6.18
C THR A 98 3.27 6.65 -5.77
N LEU A 99 3.05 7.34 -4.64
CA LEU A 99 3.94 8.38 -4.12
C LEU A 99 5.07 7.79 -3.27
N THR A 100 4.83 6.64 -2.64
CA THR A 100 5.79 5.96 -1.75
C THR A 100 6.45 4.76 -2.44
N LEU A 101 6.31 4.62 -3.75
CA LEU A 101 6.75 3.44 -4.51
C LEU A 101 8.23 3.06 -4.30
N PRO A 102 9.21 3.99 -4.25
CA PRO A 102 10.60 3.64 -3.97
C PRO A 102 10.78 2.90 -2.64
N PHE A 103 10.03 3.28 -1.60
CA PHE A 103 10.04 2.59 -0.31
C PHE A 103 9.50 1.15 -0.44
N TRP A 104 8.34 0.96 -1.07
CA TRP A 104 7.74 -0.37 -1.21
C TRP A 104 8.59 -1.33 -2.05
N LYS A 105 9.30 -0.83 -3.08
CA LYS A 105 10.29 -1.62 -3.84
C LYS A 105 11.41 -2.16 -2.95
N ARG A 106 11.80 -1.44 -1.89
CA ARG A 106 12.81 -1.91 -0.93
C ARG A 106 12.26 -3.01 -0.01
N VAL A 107 10.96 -2.99 0.29
CA VAL A 107 10.31 -3.96 1.18
C VAL A 107 10.10 -5.30 0.47
N VAL A 108 9.53 -5.27 -0.74
CA VAL A 108 9.05 -6.48 -1.43
C VAL A 108 9.92 -6.89 -2.63
N GLY A 109 10.91 -6.07 -2.99
CA GLY A 109 11.73 -6.29 -4.17
C GLY A 109 10.99 -5.99 -5.48
N PRO A 110 11.19 -6.80 -6.53
CA PRO A 110 10.53 -6.61 -7.83
C PRO A 110 9.01 -6.63 -7.72
N LEU A 111 8.36 -5.61 -8.30
CA LEU A 111 6.91 -5.40 -8.25
C LEU A 111 6.30 -5.44 -9.65
N ARG A 112 5.09 -5.99 -9.76
CA ARG A 112 4.20 -5.73 -10.90
C ARG A 112 3.26 -4.58 -10.53
N LEU A 113 3.19 -3.55 -11.36
CA LEU A 113 2.40 -2.35 -11.10
C LEU A 113 1.23 -2.27 -12.07
N VAL A 114 0.03 -2.06 -11.53
CA VAL A 114 -1.18 -1.75 -12.32
C VAL A 114 -1.55 -0.30 -12.04
N LEU A 115 -1.17 0.60 -12.95
CA LEU A 115 -1.49 2.03 -12.86
C LEU A 115 -2.78 2.31 -13.64
N VAL A 116 -3.78 2.84 -12.94
CA VAL A 116 -5.06 3.22 -13.54
C VAL A 116 -5.00 4.71 -13.86
N ILE A 117 -4.98 5.04 -15.15
CA ILE A 117 -4.95 6.42 -15.67
C ILE A 117 -6.28 6.67 -16.38
N ARG A 118 -6.88 7.84 -16.15
CA ARG A 118 -8.15 8.26 -16.76
C ARG A 118 -7.99 9.63 -17.38
#